data_AF-S2JHJ2-F1
#
_entry.id   AF-S2JHJ2-F1
#
_cell.length_a   1.000
_cell.length_b   1.000
_cell.length_c   1.000
_cell.angle_alpha   90.00
_cell.angle_beta   90.00
_cell.angle_gamma   90.00
#
_symmetry.space_group_name_H-M   'P 1'
#
loop_
_entity.id
_entity.type
_entity.pdbx_description
1 polymer ?
#
loop_
_entity_poly.entity_id
_entity_poly.type
_entity_poly.pdbx_seq_one_letter_code
_entity_poly.pdbx_strand_id
1 'polypeptide(L)'
;MSVKRGRSLRKLGGGEVFMATKRGAVIVPDKVPSPVCALCGLFEEDLYHFVVGCQLKSWFWQDVVSLLSLQELLPSDDSIWLALTSLCSSGDLQVIDEDALVALGATYSTLWKYHWRCVIDEEPWIASAALNMVRQDHGSLFSTLSLASDQAGTLALPITNL
;
A
#
# COMPACT_ATOMS: atom_id res chain seq x y z
N MET A 1 -25.55 -19.99 -28.03
CA MET A 1 -25.71 -20.10 -29.50
C MET A 1 -25.59 -18.72 -30.13
N SER A 2 -24.80 -18.68 -31.20
CA SER A 2 -24.33 -17.59 -32.04
C SER A 2 -25.21 -16.34 -32.28
N VAL A 3 -24.53 -15.19 -32.10
CA VAL A 3 -24.42 -14.00 -32.97
C VAL A 3 -25.34 -13.93 -34.20
N LYS A 4 -26.06 -12.80 -34.35
CA LYS A 4 -26.30 -12.16 -35.66
C LYS A 4 -26.00 -10.66 -35.60
N ARG A 5 -25.03 -10.27 -36.44
CA ARG A 5 -24.57 -8.91 -36.74
C ARG A 5 -25.65 -8.17 -37.55
N GLY A 6 -26.00 -6.95 -37.14
CA GLY A 6 -26.77 -5.99 -37.94
C GLY A 6 -25.89 -4.81 -38.33
N ARG A 7 -25.41 -4.81 -39.57
CA ARG A 7 -24.48 -3.83 -40.17
C ARG A 7 -25.31 -2.67 -40.74
N SER A 8 -25.22 -1.48 -40.16
CA SER A 8 -25.80 -0.27 -40.76
C SER A 8 -24.74 0.43 -41.63
N LEU A 9 -24.89 0.29 -42.95
CA LEU A 9 -24.12 1.01 -43.96
C LEU A 9 -24.73 2.39 -44.17
N ARG A 10 -23.94 3.45 -43.93
CA ARG A 10 -24.13 4.75 -44.59
C ARG A 10 -22.93 5.02 -45.48
N LYS A 11 -23.17 5.18 -46.78
CA LYS A 11 -22.17 5.49 -47.80
C LYS A 11 -21.88 7.00 -47.83
N LEU A 12 -20.62 7.31 -47.58
CA LEU A 12 -19.70 8.18 -48.35
C LEU A 12 -20.22 9.57 -48.80
N GLY A 13 -19.92 10.58 -47.98
CA GLY A 13 -19.53 11.92 -48.41
C GLY A 13 -18.07 12.14 -47.99
N GLY A 14 -17.24 12.68 -48.89
CA GLY A 14 -15.78 12.59 -48.83
C GLY A 14 -15.08 13.39 -47.75
N GLY A 15 -13.78 13.10 -47.60
CA GLY A 15 -12.83 13.86 -46.80
C GLY A 15 -12.27 13.07 -45.62
N GLU A 16 -11.03 12.60 -45.80
CA GLU A 16 -10.06 12.30 -44.74
C GLU A 16 -10.30 11.06 -43.88
N VAL A 17 -9.55 10.00 -44.22
CA VAL A 17 -9.24 8.90 -43.32
C VAL A 17 -8.39 9.46 -42.18
N PHE A 18 -9.01 9.88 -41.09
CA PHE A 18 -8.31 10.04 -39.82
C PHE A 18 -7.95 8.65 -39.31
N MET A 19 -6.75 8.20 -39.65
CA MET A 19 -6.04 7.18 -38.86
C MET A 19 -6.05 7.68 -37.41
N ALA A 20 -6.83 7.03 -36.54
CA ALA A 20 -6.64 7.15 -35.11
C ALA A 20 -5.32 6.47 -34.76
N THR A 21 -4.22 7.13 -35.08
CA THR A 21 -2.91 6.79 -34.56
C THR A 21 -3.04 6.99 -33.06
N LYS A 22 -3.05 5.88 -32.29
CA LYS A 22 -2.59 5.93 -30.90
C LYS A 22 -1.22 6.59 -30.98
N ARG A 23 -1.16 7.89 -30.69
CA ARG A 23 0.11 8.54 -30.40
C ARG A 23 0.62 7.78 -29.19
N GLY A 24 1.56 6.85 -29.42
CA GLY A 24 2.44 6.43 -28.35
C GLY A 24 2.95 7.71 -27.74
N ALA A 25 2.64 7.94 -26.48
CA ALA A 25 3.24 9.04 -25.75
C ALA A 25 4.75 8.86 -25.94
N VAL A 26 5.37 9.79 -26.66
CA VAL A 26 6.81 9.93 -26.62
C VAL A 26 7.07 10.26 -25.16
N ILE A 27 7.67 9.31 -24.42
CA ILE A 27 8.19 9.57 -23.09
C ILE A 27 9.34 10.55 -23.35
N VAL A 28 9.04 11.84 -23.28
CA VAL A 28 10.04 12.88 -23.26
C VAL A 28 10.55 12.92 -21.83
N PRO A 29 11.83 12.60 -21.53
CA PRO A 29 12.40 12.76 -20.19
C PRO A 29 12.67 14.24 -19.88
N ASP A 30 11.72 15.15 -20.13
CA ASP A 30 11.91 16.60 -19.97
C ASP A 30 11.43 17.15 -18.63
N LYS A 31 11.25 16.27 -17.65
CA LYS A 31 11.31 16.66 -16.25
C LYS A 31 12.20 15.65 -15.57
N VAL A 32 13.37 16.09 -15.13
CA VAL A 32 14.02 15.42 -14.00
C VAL A 32 12.92 15.40 -12.93
N PRO A 33 12.38 14.23 -12.54
CA PRO A 33 11.33 14.19 -11.53
C PRO A 33 11.87 14.97 -10.34
N SER A 34 11.07 15.92 -9.85
CA SER A 34 11.44 16.66 -8.64
C SER A 34 11.88 15.63 -7.59
N PRO A 35 13.00 15.84 -6.87
CA PRO A 35 13.38 14.93 -5.79
C PRO A 35 12.30 14.89 -4.68
N VAL A 36 11.35 15.82 -4.73
CA VAL A 36 10.22 15.93 -3.81
C VAL A 36 9.22 14.79 -4.04
N CYS A 37 8.72 14.23 -2.94
CA CYS A 37 7.68 13.20 -2.92
C CYS A 37 6.49 13.57 -3.79
N ALA A 38 6.17 12.69 -4.73
CA ALA A 38 5.07 12.87 -5.67
C ALA A 38 3.68 12.89 -4.99
N LEU A 39 3.57 12.41 -3.75
CA LEU A 39 2.30 12.37 -3.02
C LEU A 39 2.04 13.62 -2.18
N CYS A 40 3.00 14.01 -1.32
CA CYS A 40 2.81 15.16 -0.43
C CYS A 40 3.34 16.47 -1.03
N GLY A 41 4.32 16.42 -1.93
CA GLY A 41 4.93 17.61 -2.51
C GLY A 41 5.73 18.48 -1.53
N LEU A 42 6.04 17.98 -0.33
CA LEU A 42 6.63 18.79 0.76
C LEU A 42 8.12 18.55 0.99
N PHE A 43 8.57 17.29 0.92
CA PHE A 43 9.94 16.88 1.25
C PHE A 43 10.54 16.03 0.15
N GLU A 44 11.87 15.95 0.09
CA GLU A 44 12.55 14.98 -0.75
C GLU A 44 12.16 13.55 -0.38
N GLU A 45 11.96 12.70 -1.38
CA GLU A 45 11.57 11.31 -1.19
C GLU A 45 12.81 10.41 -1.11
N ASP A 46 13.41 10.36 0.08
CA ASP A 46 14.36 9.30 0.43
C ASP A 46 13.63 8.00 0.80
N LEU A 47 14.38 6.93 1.13
CA LEU A 47 13.78 5.63 1.46
C LEU A 47 12.86 5.70 2.69
N TYR A 48 13.21 6.51 3.70
CA TYR A 48 12.38 6.65 4.89
C TYR A 48 11.07 7.37 4.55
N HIS A 49 11.14 8.49 3.83
CA HIS A 49 9.98 9.26 3.38
C HIS A 49 9.12 8.47 2.39
N PHE A 50 9.74 7.66 1.55
CA PHE A 50 9.06 6.76 0.64
C PHE A 50 8.20 5.74 1.39
N VAL A 51 8.70 5.16 2.49
CA VAL A 51 7.98 4.10 3.22
C VAL A 51 7.05 4.65 4.29
N VAL A 52 7.56 5.43 5.25
CA VAL A 52 6.80 5.87 6.44
C VAL A 52 6.77 7.39 6.62
N GLY A 53 7.82 8.11 6.24
CA GLY A 53 8.02 9.52 6.59
C GLY A 53 7.11 10.51 5.83
N CYS A 54 6.37 10.05 4.83
CA CYS A 54 5.33 10.84 4.17
C CYS A 54 4.04 10.81 5.01
N GLN A 55 3.49 11.97 5.38
CA GLN A 55 2.29 12.05 6.25
C GLN A 55 1.10 11.21 5.74
N LEU A 56 0.89 11.17 4.42
CA LEU A 56 -0.19 10.39 3.79
C LEU A 56 0.02 8.88 3.95
N LYS A 57 1.27 8.43 3.98
CA LYS A 57 1.66 7.04 4.19
C LYS A 57 1.68 6.69 5.68
N SER A 58 2.09 7.63 6.54
CA SER A 58 1.99 7.49 8.01
C SER A 58 0.56 7.19 8.46
N TRP A 59 -0.45 7.91 7.95
CA TRP A 59 -1.86 7.58 8.25
C TRP A 59 -2.27 6.19 7.78
N PHE A 60 -1.84 5.79 6.59
CA PHE A 60 -2.08 4.43 6.09
C PHE A 60 -1.45 3.37 7.00
N TRP A 61 -0.23 3.61 7.48
CA TRP A 61 0.46 2.72 8.40
C TRP A 61 -0.26 2.64 9.77
N GLN A 62 -0.73 3.77 10.30
CA GLN A 62 -1.52 3.79 11.54
C GLN A 62 -2.80 2.96 11.41
N ASP A 63 -3.49 3.04 10.27
CA ASP A 63 -4.67 2.21 10.00
C ASP A 63 -4.32 0.72 9.93
N VAL A 64 -3.19 0.37 9.33
CA VAL A 64 -2.72 -1.03 9.24
C VAL A 64 -2.29 -1.58 10.58
N VAL A 65 -1.46 -0.83 11.34
CA VAL A 65 -1.06 -1.19 12.70
C VAL A 65 -2.30 -1.37 13.57
N SER A 66 -3.32 -0.53 13.36
CA SER A 66 -4.58 -0.65 14.07
C SER A 66 -5.37 -1.89 13.68
N LEU A 67 -5.40 -2.22 12.39
CA LEU A 67 -6.05 -3.41 11.86
C LEU A 67 -5.39 -4.70 12.36
N LEU A 68 -4.09 -4.67 12.64
CA LEU A 68 -3.30 -5.81 13.11
C LEU A 68 -3.17 -5.88 14.64
N SER A 69 -3.74 -4.92 15.37
CA SER A 69 -3.59 -4.82 16.83
C SER A 69 -2.12 -4.72 17.30
N LEU A 70 -1.28 -4.02 16.53
CA LEU A 70 0.16 -3.89 16.80
C LEU A 70 0.55 -2.54 17.42
N GLN A 71 -0.40 -1.76 17.95
CA GLN A 71 -0.15 -0.38 18.41
C GLN A 71 0.88 -0.31 19.54
N GLU A 72 0.86 -1.27 20.46
CA GLU A 72 1.82 -1.34 21.57
C GLU A 72 3.23 -1.71 21.07
N LEU A 73 3.32 -2.49 19.99
CA LEU A 73 4.58 -2.95 19.42
C LEU A 73 5.20 -1.93 18.46
N LEU A 74 4.36 -1.19 17.73
CA LEU A 74 4.74 -0.28 16.65
C LEU A 74 4.05 1.08 16.80
N PRO A 75 4.36 1.84 17.88
CA PRO A 75 3.62 3.07 18.22
C PRO A 75 3.95 4.27 17.30
N SER A 76 5.01 4.21 16.50
CA SER A 76 5.50 5.33 15.70
C SER A 76 6.00 4.92 14.32
N ASP A 77 6.08 5.88 13.40
CA ASP A 77 6.66 5.67 12.06
C ASP A 77 8.10 5.10 12.15
N ASP A 78 8.90 5.55 13.13
CA ASP A 78 10.25 5.05 13.37
C ASP A 78 10.27 3.58 13.81
N SER A 79 9.32 3.16 14.65
CA SER A 79 9.21 1.76 15.06
C SER A 79 8.80 0.85 13.90
N ILE A 80 7.93 1.33 13.00
CA ILE A 80 7.53 0.60 11.78
C ILE A 80 8.71 0.51 10.82
N TRP A 81 9.44 1.61 10.62
CA TRP A 81 10.66 1.62 9.82
C TRP A 81 11.71 0.66 10.35
N LEU A 82 11.92 0.66 11.67
CA LEU A 82 12.85 -0.25 12.34
C LEU A 82 12.41 -1.71 12.17
N ALA A 83 11.12 -2.00 12.31
CA ALA A 83 10.58 -3.34 12.08
C ALA A 83 10.81 -3.83 10.65
N LEU A 84 10.60 -2.96 9.65
CA LEU A 84 10.81 -3.32 8.24
C LEU A 84 12.28 -3.48 7.86
N THR A 85 13.19 -2.74 8.49
CA THR A 85 14.62 -2.70 8.08
C THR A 85 15.52 -3.58 8.94
N SER A 86 15.16 -3.80 10.20
CA SER A 86 15.95 -4.56 11.18
C SER A 86 15.23 -5.80 11.72
N LEU A 87 13.96 -5.99 11.37
CA LEU A 87 13.13 -7.12 11.82
C LEU A 87 12.90 -7.16 13.35
N CYS A 88 13.13 -6.04 14.02
CA CYS A 88 13.04 -5.90 15.48
C CYS A 88 12.15 -4.71 15.86
N SER A 89 11.52 -4.76 17.03
CA SER A 89 10.79 -3.61 17.61
C SER A 89 11.72 -2.70 18.44
N SER A 90 11.32 -1.43 18.56
CA SER A 90 12.05 -0.41 19.31
C SER A 90 12.08 -0.68 20.82
N GLY A 91 13.16 -0.31 21.50
CA GLY A 91 13.33 -0.44 22.94
C GLY A 91 14.40 -1.47 23.30
N ASP A 92 14.09 -2.76 23.09
CA ASP A 92 14.91 -3.87 23.59
C ASP A 92 15.36 -4.85 22.48
N LEU A 93 15.23 -4.51 21.19
CA LEU A 93 15.43 -5.46 20.07
C LEU A 93 14.57 -6.72 20.26
N GLN A 94 13.32 -6.55 20.70
CA GLN A 94 12.41 -7.68 20.76
C GLN A 94 12.16 -8.21 19.35
N VAL A 95 12.32 -9.52 19.19
CA VAL A 95 12.03 -10.22 17.94
C VAL A 95 10.53 -10.08 17.70
N ILE A 96 10.20 -9.46 16.57
CA ILE A 96 8.81 -9.36 16.14
C ILE A 96 8.36 -10.74 15.71
N ASP A 97 7.14 -11.10 16.09
CA ASP A 97 6.51 -12.33 15.65
C ASP A 97 6.58 -12.50 14.12
N GLU A 98 6.86 -13.73 13.66
CA GLU A 98 7.10 -13.99 12.23
C GLU A 98 5.87 -13.66 11.39
N ASP A 99 4.66 -13.99 11.87
CA ASP A 99 3.43 -13.67 11.16
C ASP A 99 3.24 -12.15 11.06
N ALA A 100 3.56 -11.41 12.13
CA ALA A 100 3.51 -9.95 12.12
C ALA A 100 4.51 -9.35 11.11
N LEU A 101 5.74 -9.87 11.04
CA LEU A 101 6.73 -9.47 10.02
C LEU A 101 6.24 -9.76 8.60
N VAL A 102 5.63 -10.93 8.38
CA VAL A 102 5.03 -11.29 7.09
C VAL A 102 3.93 -10.31 6.71
N ALA A 103 3.06 -9.93 7.65
CA ALA A 103 1.99 -8.95 7.40
C ALA A 103 2.53 -7.54 7.13
N LEU A 104 3.58 -7.11 7.83
CA LEU A 104 4.26 -5.83 7.56
C LEU A 104 4.88 -5.82 6.16
N GLY A 105 5.57 -6.91 5.77
CA GLY A 105 6.14 -7.05 4.43
C GLY A 105 5.08 -7.07 3.31
N ALA A 106 3.96 -7.76 3.54
CA ALA A 106 2.82 -7.79 2.64
C ALA A 106 2.18 -6.39 2.49
N THR A 107 2.02 -5.67 3.61
CA THR A 107 1.55 -4.28 3.62
C THR A 107 2.50 -3.38 2.83
N TYR A 108 3.81 -3.49 3.06
CA TYR A 108 4.81 -2.73 2.32
C TYR A 108 4.74 -2.99 0.81
N SER A 109 4.56 -4.25 0.39
CA SER A 109 4.37 -4.59 -1.03
C SER A 109 3.14 -3.90 -1.62
N THR A 110 2.04 -3.84 -0.87
CA THR A 110 0.82 -3.15 -1.26
C THR A 110 1.04 -1.64 -1.37
N LEU A 111 1.71 -1.03 -0.38
CA LEU A 111 2.08 0.38 -0.39
C LEU A 111 2.93 0.73 -1.61
N TRP A 112 3.96 -0.07 -1.89
CA TRP A 112 4.83 0.12 -3.06
C TRP A 112 4.01 0.11 -4.36
N LYS A 113 3.16 -0.90 -4.55
CA LYS A 113 2.28 -1.00 -5.73
C LYS A 113 1.34 0.21 -5.84
N TYR A 114 0.70 0.59 -4.73
CA TYR A 114 -0.27 1.68 -4.73
C TYR A 114 0.39 3.04 -5.01
N HIS A 115 1.56 3.29 -4.39
CA HIS A 115 2.35 4.49 -4.64
C HIS A 115 2.67 4.64 -6.12
N TRP A 116 3.22 3.60 -6.75
CA TRP A 116 3.57 3.69 -8.17
C TRP A 116 2.35 3.83 -9.08
N ARG A 117 1.20 3.26 -8.70
CA ARG A 117 -0.06 3.52 -9.40
C ARG A 117 -0.44 5.00 -9.34
N CYS A 118 -0.40 5.62 -8.16
CA CYS A 118 -0.64 7.06 -8.01
C CYS A 118 0.34 7.92 -8.82
N VAL A 119 1.63 7.55 -8.82
CA VAL A 119 2.66 8.33 -9.53
C VAL A 119 2.56 8.18 -11.06
N ILE A 120 2.32 6.96 -11.56
CA ILE A 120 2.30 6.67 -13.00
C ILE A 120 0.96 7.07 -13.63
N ASP A 121 -0.15 6.72 -12.97
CA ASP A 121 -1.50 6.97 -13.49
C ASP A 121 -2.04 8.33 -13.07
N GLU A 122 -1.24 9.13 -12.35
CA GLU A 122 -1.61 10.46 -11.80
C GLU A 122 -2.88 10.40 -10.91
N GLU A 123 -3.15 9.25 -10.29
CA GLU A 123 -4.27 9.08 -9.36
C GLU A 123 -3.95 9.68 -7.99
N PRO A 124 -4.92 10.32 -7.31
CA PRO A 124 -4.71 10.82 -5.96
C PRO A 124 -4.49 9.68 -4.97
N TRP A 125 -3.62 9.90 -3.98
CA TRP A 125 -3.48 8.98 -2.86
C TRP A 125 -4.75 8.98 -2.01
N ILE A 126 -5.32 7.80 -1.78
CA ILE A 126 -6.48 7.59 -0.92
C ILE A 126 -6.14 6.45 0.04
N ALA A 127 -5.88 6.79 1.31
CA ALA A 127 -5.44 5.82 2.32
C ALA A 127 -6.42 4.64 2.47
N SER A 128 -7.73 4.91 2.45
CA SER A 128 -8.75 3.86 2.54
C SER A 128 -8.76 2.92 1.33
N ALA A 129 -8.42 3.40 0.13
CA ALA A 129 -8.30 2.57 -1.06
C ALA A 129 -7.05 1.68 -0.99
N ALA A 130 -5.92 2.22 -0.51
CA ALA A 130 -4.72 1.44 -0.24
C ALA A 130 -4.97 0.36 0.83
N LEU A 131 -5.65 0.71 1.93
CA LEU A 131 -6.02 -0.23 2.99
C LEU A 131 -6.97 -1.33 2.49
N ASN A 132 -7.93 -0.98 1.65
CA ASN A 132 -8.81 -1.97 1.02
C ASN A 132 -8.02 -2.93 0.12
N MET A 133 -6.99 -2.44 -0.58
CA MET A 133 -6.11 -3.29 -1.36
C MET A 133 -5.34 -4.28 -0.47
N VAL A 134 -4.85 -3.83 0.70
CA VAL A 134 -4.23 -4.73 1.70
C VAL A 134 -5.21 -5.83 2.10
N ARG A 135 -6.45 -5.47 2.44
CA ARG A 135 -7.48 -6.43 2.86
C ARG A 135 -7.84 -7.43 1.76
N GLN A 136 -7.87 -7.00 0.50
CA GLN A 136 -8.19 -7.85 -0.63
C GLN A 136 -7.05 -8.81 -0.97
N ASP A 137 -5.81 -8.31 -1.01
CA ASP A 137 -4.65 -9.10 -1.41
C ASP A 137 -4.15 -10.03 -0.30
N HIS A 138 -4.35 -9.63 0.96
CA HIS A 138 -3.73 -10.28 2.11
C HIS A 138 -4.71 -10.66 3.22
N GLY A 139 -6.02 -10.53 3.03
CA GLY A 139 -7.03 -10.70 4.09
C GLY A 139 -6.93 -12.00 4.90
N SER A 140 -6.43 -13.10 4.32
CA SER A 140 -6.19 -14.35 5.05
C SER A 140 -5.09 -14.21 6.11
N LEU A 141 -4.00 -13.50 5.82
CA LEU A 141 -2.89 -13.28 6.76
C LEU A 141 -3.35 -12.44 7.96
N PHE A 142 -4.15 -11.40 7.67
CA PHE A 142 -4.67 -10.47 8.67
C PHE A 142 -5.72 -11.13 9.57
N SER A 143 -6.53 -12.03 9.01
CA SER A 143 -7.50 -12.81 9.79
C SER A 143 -6.81 -13.75 10.78
N THR A 144 -5.73 -14.42 10.37
CA THR A 144 -4.97 -15.32 11.25
C THR A 144 -4.29 -14.57 12.39
N LEU A 145 -3.66 -13.43 12.09
CA LEU A 145 -3.00 -12.59 13.10
C LEU A 145 -3.96 -11.99 14.12
N SER A 146 -5.10 -11.46 13.65
CA SER A 146 -6.13 -10.94 14.55
C SER A 146 -6.68 -12.03 15.47
N LEU A 147 -6.81 -13.27 14.98
CA LEU A 147 -7.25 -14.39 15.80
C LEU A 147 -6.18 -14.83 16.81
N ALA A 148 -4.90 -14.75 16.45
CA ALA A 148 -3.78 -15.07 17.32
C ALA A 148 -3.63 -14.07 18.46
N SER A 149 -3.82 -12.77 18.19
CA SER A 149 -3.79 -11.74 19.24
C SER A 149 -4.88 -11.94 20.29
N ASP A 150 -6.09 -12.34 19.87
CA ASP A 150 -7.21 -12.58 20.80
C ASP A 150 -6.94 -13.79 21.72
N GLN A 151 -6.24 -14.81 21.22
CA GLN A 151 -5.85 -15.98 22.03
C GLN A 151 -4.72 -15.67 23.01
N ALA A 152 -3.75 -14.83 22.62
CA ALA A 152 -2.66 -14.40 23.49
C ALA A 152 -3.17 -13.61 24.71
N GLY A 153 -4.27 -12.86 24.57
CA GLY A 153 -4.94 -12.16 25.67
C GLY A 153 -5.65 -13.07 26.70
N THR A 154 -5.83 -14.36 26.41
CA THR A 154 -6.59 -15.29 27.27
C THR A 154 -5.71 -16.13 28.22
N LEU A 155 -4.39 -16.10 28.09
CA LEU A 155 -3.46 -16.79 29.00
C LEU A 155 -3.00 -15.89 30.15
N ALA A 156 -3.94 -15.31 30.89
CA ALA A 156 -3.65 -14.74 32.20
C ALA A 156 -3.40 -15.89 33.20
N LEU A 157 -2.16 -16.01 33.67
CA LEU A 157 -1.73 -16.98 34.67
C LEU A 157 -2.57 -16.88 35.96
N PRO A 158 -2.91 -18.01 36.61
CA PRO A 158 -3.57 -17.96 37.91
C PRO A 158 -2.64 -17.33 38.93
N ILE A 159 -3.08 -16.22 39.52
CA ILE A 159 -2.42 -15.59 40.66
C ILE A 159 -2.45 -16.59 41.82
N THR A 160 -1.35 -17.29 42.06
CA THR A 160 -1.11 -17.98 43.34
C THR A 160 -0.84 -16.91 44.39
N ASN A 161 -1.88 -16.59 45.16
CA ASN A 161 -1.76 -15.82 46.40
C ASN A 161 -0.90 -16.60 47.40
N LEU A 162 0.08 -15.92 47.99
CA LEU A 162 0.79 -16.34 49.20
C LEU A 162 0.84 -15.15 50.15
#